data_AF-B4FMP1-F1
#
_entry.id   AF-B4FMP1-F1
#
_cell.length_a   1.000
_cell.length_b   1.000
_cell.length_c   1.000
_cell.angle_alpha   90.00
_cell.angle_beta   90.00
_cell.angle_gamma   90.00
#
_symmetry.space_group_name_H-M   'P 1'
#
loop_
_entity.id
_entity.type
_entity.pdbx_description
1 polymer ?
#
loop_
_entity_poly.entity_id
_entity_poly.type
_entity_poly.pdbx_seq_one_letter_code
_entity_poly.pdbx_strand_id
1 'polypeptide(L)'
;MDCVSEPIIRSNSVSTTGNENLRSRSINSEADIQLAIKSLRASSMSHEMVEVSTVPDRRDEGASSRKFTRTASQQRSVIIEDLAPSPEINGEKEKETEVAEKRWKVLVWKTAVYLITLGMLIALLMGLNMSWTAITAALVLLALDFTDAQACLEKVSYSLLIFFCGMFITVDGFNKTGIPNTLWELVEPYSRIDSAKGVALLAVVILILSNVASNVPTVLLLGTRVAASAASISHGSERKAWLILAWVSTVAGNLTLLGSAANLIVCEQARRAQFFGYNLTFWSHLRFGVPSTIIVTAIGLLIVISY
;
A
#
# COMPACT_ATOMS: atom_id res chain seq x y z
N MET A 1 29.05 56.48 -32.48
CA MET A 1 29.72 57.58 -31.78
C MET A 1 30.32 56.99 -30.52
N ASP A 2 31.63 56.90 -30.57
CA ASP A 2 32.54 56.20 -29.67
C ASP A 2 32.68 56.83 -28.28
N CYS A 3 33.23 56.04 -27.34
CA CYS A 3 34.20 56.39 -26.28
C CYS A 3 34.22 55.21 -25.28
N VAL A 4 35.15 54.24 -25.32
CA VAL A 4 36.60 54.27 -24.99
C VAL A 4 36.89 54.76 -23.56
N SER A 5 37.31 53.86 -22.65
CA SER A 5 38.61 53.88 -21.91
C SER A 5 38.59 53.11 -20.57
N GLU A 6 39.57 52.20 -20.43
CA GLU A 6 40.06 51.45 -19.24
C GLU A 6 40.63 52.35 -18.10
N PRO A 7 41.47 51.86 -17.14
CA PRO A 7 41.31 50.81 -16.10
C PRO A 7 41.65 51.37 -14.69
N ILE A 8 41.40 50.61 -13.61
CA ILE A 8 42.09 50.84 -12.31
C ILE A 8 42.62 49.52 -11.74
N ILE A 9 43.95 49.44 -11.68
CA ILE A 9 44.73 48.46 -10.94
C ILE A 9 44.90 48.97 -9.49
N ARG A 10 44.60 48.14 -8.49
CA ARG A 10 45.42 48.04 -7.27
C ARG A 10 45.16 46.72 -6.53
N SER A 11 46.24 45.95 -6.43
CA SER A 11 46.46 44.81 -5.56
C SER A 11 46.36 45.18 -4.08
N ASN A 12 45.85 44.27 -3.25
CA ASN A 12 46.62 43.72 -2.13
C ASN A 12 45.96 42.46 -1.54
N SER A 13 46.81 41.45 -1.42
CA SER A 13 46.66 40.16 -0.74
C SER A 13 46.30 40.28 0.73
N VAL A 14 45.34 39.48 1.21
CA VAL A 14 45.43 38.82 2.51
C VAL A 14 44.85 37.41 2.39
N SER A 15 45.72 36.45 2.66
CA SER A 15 45.47 35.02 2.82
C SER A 15 44.51 34.71 3.97
N THR A 16 43.48 33.90 3.72
CA THR A 16 42.83 33.09 4.77
C THR A 16 42.42 31.74 4.16
N THR A 17 43.41 30.92 3.86
CA THR A 17 43.24 29.51 3.53
C THR A 17 43.13 28.73 4.84
N GLY A 18 41.96 28.15 5.13
CA GLY A 18 41.84 27.18 6.22
C GLY A 18 40.50 27.18 6.94
N ASN A 19 39.39 26.93 6.22
CA ASN A 19 38.22 26.29 6.87
C ASN A 19 37.13 25.71 5.96
N GLU A 20 37.24 25.76 4.62
CA GLU A 20 36.12 25.36 3.75
C GLU A 20 36.10 23.88 3.30
N ASN A 21 37.16 23.10 3.56
CA ASN A 21 37.28 21.73 3.04
C ASN A 21 36.63 20.62 3.91
N LEU A 22 36.02 20.95 5.05
CA LEU A 22 35.37 19.95 5.92
C LEU A 22 33.85 19.88 5.77
N ARG A 23 33.22 20.89 5.14
CA ARG A 23 31.76 20.95 5.02
C ARG A 23 31.21 20.31 3.73
N SER A 24 32.03 20.22 2.68
CA SER A 24 31.66 19.61 1.39
C SER A 24 31.72 18.09 1.38
N ARG A 25 32.48 17.47 2.28
CA ARG A 25 32.70 16.00 2.30
C ARG A 25 31.55 15.21 2.95
N SER A 26 30.80 15.82 3.87
CA SER A 26 29.68 15.15 4.56
C SER A 26 28.41 15.13 3.70
N ILE A 27 28.16 16.19 2.92
CA ILE A 27 26.96 16.30 2.05
C ILE A 27 27.08 15.34 0.86
N ASN A 28 28.28 15.15 0.30
CA ASN A 28 28.50 14.19 -0.78
C ASN A 28 28.31 12.75 -0.33
N SER A 29 28.75 12.37 0.88
CA SER A 29 28.58 11.00 1.38
C SER A 29 27.11 10.60 1.51
N GLU A 30 26.23 11.50 1.91
CA GLU A 30 24.82 11.20 2.11
C GLU A 30 24.07 11.13 0.77
N ALA A 31 24.42 12.00 -0.18
CA ALA A 31 23.93 11.96 -1.55
C ALA A 31 24.40 10.70 -2.30
N ASP A 32 25.64 10.26 -2.09
CA ASP A 32 26.22 9.05 -2.69
C ASP A 32 25.57 7.78 -2.12
N ILE A 33 25.23 7.76 -0.82
CA ILE A 33 24.48 6.66 -0.19
C ILE A 33 23.06 6.58 -0.77
N GLN A 34 22.38 7.71 -0.93
CA GLN A 34 21.04 7.77 -1.54
C GLN A 34 21.07 7.33 -3.01
N LEU A 35 22.08 7.74 -3.79
CA LEU A 35 22.28 7.30 -5.16
C LEU A 35 22.58 5.80 -5.26
N ALA A 36 23.36 5.24 -4.34
CA ALA A 36 23.62 3.81 -4.26
C ALA A 36 22.35 3.00 -3.92
N ILE A 37 21.49 3.51 -3.03
CA ILE A 37 20.20 2.88 -2.70
C ILE A 37 19.26 2.93 -3.91
N LYS A 38 19.22 4.05 -4.64
CA LYS A 38 18.38 4.22 -5.83
C LYS A 38 18.84 3.33 -7.00
N SER A 39 20.15 3.17 -7.20
CA SER A 39 20.71 2.30 -8.23
C SER A 39 20.51 0.81 -7.92
N LEU A 40 20.56 0.41 -6.65
CA LEU A 40 20.23 -0.94 -6.19
C LEU A 40 18.73 -1.28 -6.37
N ARG A 41 17.84 -0.31 -6.20
CA ARG A 41 16.40 -0.49 -6.48
C ARG A 41 16.13 -0.66 -7.99
N ALA A 42 16.89 0.02 -8.84
CA ALA A 42 16.78 -0.12 -10.30
C ALA A 42 17.33 -1.46 -10.81
N SER A 43 18.46 -1.95 -10.27
CA SER A 43 19.04 -3.24 -10.67
C SER A 43 18.22 -4.44 -10.18
N SER A 44 17.55 -4.33 -9.03
CA SER A 44 16.58 -5.33 -8.54
C SER A 44 15.40 -5.51 -9.50
N MET A 45 14.95 -4.46 -10.19
CA MET A 45 13.87 -4.57 -11.19
C MET A 45 14.33 -5.19 -12.51
N SER A 46 15.62 -5.12 -12.83
CA SER A 46 16.18 -5.75 -14.04
C SER A 46 16.37 -7.26 -13.88
N HIS A 47 16.57 -7.75 -12.65
CA HIS A 47 16.80 -9.17 -12.38
C HIS A 47 15.52 -10.00 -12.31
N GLU A 48 14.35 -9.39 -12.05
CA GLU A 48 13.05 -10.10 -12.06
C GLU A 48 12.45 -10.27 -13.46
N MET A 49 13.00 -9.64 -14.51
CA MET A 49 12.52 -9.82 -15.90
C MET A 49 13.26 -10.89 -16.71
N VAL A 50 14.31 -11.51 -16.17
CA VAL A 50 15.12 -12.52 -16.91
C VAL A 50 14.79 -13.96 -16.50
N GLU A 51 14.01 -14.19 -15.43
CA GLU A 51 13.74 -15.53 -14.91
C GLU A 51 12.33 -16.05 -15.26
N VAL A 52 11.85 -15.82 -16.49
CA VAL A 52 10.72 -16.59 -17.05
C VAL A 52 10.95 -16.80 -18.54
N SER A 53 11.67 -17.86 -18.89
CA SER A 53 11.52 -18.68 -20.12
C SER A 53 12.87 -19.29 -20.49
N THR A 54 13.04 -20.59 -20.26
CA THR A 54 13.58 -21.51 -21.30
C THR A 54 13.39 -22.95 -20.85
N VAL A 55 12.48 -23.66 -21.54
CA VAL A 55 12.38 -25.12 -21.62
C VAL A 55 13.59 -25.65 -22.43
N PRO A 56 14.20 -26.80 -22.11
CA PRO A 56 15.31 -27.32 -22.91
C PRO A 56 14.77 -28.16 -24.07
N ASP A 57 15.20 -27.86 -25.29
CA ASP A 57 15.17 -28.82 -26.40
C ASP A 57 16.58 -29.05 -26.94
N ARG A 58 16.86 -30.31 -27.26
CA ARG A 58 18.14 -30.89 -27.65
C ARG A 58 18.56 -30.43 -29.05
N ARG A 59 19.86 -30.22 -29.29
CA ARG A 59 20.58 -30.76 -30.47
C ARG A 59 22.09 -30.48 -30.48
N ASP A 60 22.76 -31.42 -31.14
CA ASP A 60 24.19 -31.65 -31.30
C ASP A 60 25.03 -30.57 -32.00
N GLU A 61 26.33 -30.76 -31.81
CA GLU A 61 27.51 -30.10 -32.36
C GLU A 61 27.52 -29.85 -33.88
N GLY A 62 28.26 -28.82 -34.29
CA GLY A 62 28.63 -28.59 -35.68
C GLY A 62 29.52 -27.36 -35.93
N ALA A 63 30.83 -27.58 -35.89
CA ALA A 63 31.91 -27.00 -36.71
C ALA A 63 31.88 -25.54 -37.26
N SER A 64 33.05 -24.88 -37.15
CA SER A 64 33.85 -24.32 -38.28
C SER A 64 34.30 -22.85 -38.15
N SER A 65 35.62 -22.70 -37.91
CA SER A 65 36.61 -21.91 -38.69
C SER A 65 36.28 -20.48 -39.17
N ARG A 66 37.09 -19.48 -38.75
CA ARG A 66 38.13 -18.87 -39.61
C ARG A 66 38.92 -17.74 -38.93
N LYS A 67 40.21 -17.73 -39.28
CA LYS A 67 41.32 -16.82 -38.94
C LYS A 67 41.13 -15.40 -39.50
N PHE A 68 41.67 -14.37 -38.83
CA PHE A 68 42.55 -13.40 -39.50
C PHE A 68 43.43 -12.59 -38.52
N THR A 69 44.71 -12.55 -38.87
CA THR A 69 45.91 -11.90 -38.34
C THR A 69 45.95 -10.38 -38.51
N ARG A 70 46.66 -9.63 -37.63
CA ARG A 70 47.83 -8.82 -38.03
C ARG A 70 48.61 -8.09 -36.89
N THR A 71 49.92 -8.34 -36.89
CA THR A 71 51.10 -7.45 -36.63
C THR A 71 51.22 -6.69 -35.30
N ALA A 72 52.23 -7.01 -34.46
CA ALA A 72 53.63 -6.51 -34.48
C ALA A 72 53.69 -5.01 -34.14
N SER A 73 54.51 -4.46 -33.23
CA SER A 73 55.76 -4.88 -32.59
C SER A 73 56.16 -3.73 -31.66
N GLN A 74 56.65 -3.99 -30.45
CA GLN A 74 57.83 -3.31 -29.91
C GLN A 74 58.27 -3.94 -28.59
N GLN A 75 59.48 -4.46 -28.64
CA GLN A 75 60.20 -5.13 -27.59
C GLN A 75 60.98 -4.07 -26.80
N ARG A 76 60.82 -4.01 -25.48
CA ARG A 76 61.83 -3.42 -24.60
C ARG A 76 61.99 -4.29 -23.36
N SER A 77 63.00 -5.12 -23.42
CA SER A 77 63.54 -5.94 -22.33
C SER A 77 64.13 -5.07 -21.24
N VAL A 78 63.62 -5.14 -20.01
CA VAL A 78 64.34 -4.72 -18.80
C VAL A 78 63.86 -5.60 -17.64
N ILE A 79 64.78 -6.46 -17.18
CA ILE A 79 64.98 -6.99 -15.81
C ILE A 79 63.75 -7.62 -15.14
N ILE A 80 63.80 -8.96 -15.03
CA ILE A 80 62.95 -9.73 -14.11
C ILE A 80 63.44 -9.44 -12.70
N GLU A 81 62.73 -8.57 -11.98
CA GLU A 81 62.75 -8.56 -10.52
C GLU A 81 61.54 -9.38 -10.08
N ASP A 82 61.82 -10.44 -9.33
CA ASP A 82 60.85 -11.41 -8.83
C ASP A 82 59.91 -10.72 -7.82
N LEU A 83 58.81 -10.15 -8.31
CA LEU A 83 57.75 -9.61 -7.45
C LEU A 83 56.88 -10.77 -6.99
N ALA A 84 57.10 -11.19 -5.75
CA ALA A 84 56.24 -12.10 -5.01
C ALA A 84 54.74 -11.77 -5.21
N PRO A 85 53.85 -12.78 -5.23
CA PRO A 85 52.44 -12.57 -5.49
C PRO A 85 51.87 -11.64 -4.41
N SER A 86 51.25 -10.53 -4.84
CA SER A 86 50.47 -9.67 -3.96
C SER A 86 49.37 -10.49 -3.28
N PRO A 87 49.12 -10.33 -1.97
CA PRO A 87 48.12 -11.11 -1.27
C PRO A 87 46.72 -10.61 -1.68
N GLU A 88 46.08 -11.27 -2.65
CA GLU A 88 44.68 -11.04 -3.03
C GLU A 88 43.68 -11.40 -1.90
N ILE A 89 44.17 -11.98 -0.80
CA ILE A 89 43.38 -12.50 0.33
C ILE A 89 42.62 -11.40 1.11
N ASN A 90 43.07 -10.15 1.07
CA ASN A 90 42.40 -9.06 1.80
C ASN A 90 41.17 -8.49 1.07
N GLY A 91 41.17 -8.50 -0.27
CA GLY A 91 40.06 -7.96 -1.05
C GLY A 91 38.80 -8.82 -1.03
N GLU A 92 38.95 -10.14 -0.87
CA GLU A 92 37.81 -11.06 -0.73
C GLU A 92 37.18 -10.96 0.66
N LYS A 93 38.00 -10.91 1.72
CA LYS A 93 37.51 -10.78 3.11
C LYS A 93 36.83 -9.43 3.39
N GLU A 94 37.35 -8.33 2.83
CA GLU A 94 36.71 -7.02 2.97
C GLU A 94 35.35 -6.98 2.27
N LYS A 95 35.25 -7.57 1.07
CA LYS A 95 33.97 -7.68 0.34
C LYS A 95 32.97 -8.58 1.05
N GLU A 96 33.39 -9.71 1.62
CA GLU A 96 32.51 -10.59 2.40
C GLU A 96 31.96 -9.88 3.65
N THR A 97 32.81 -9.12 4.34
CA THR A 97 32.44 -8.37 5.56
C THR A 97 31.46 -7.23 5.23
N GLU A 98 31.69 -6.50 4.14
CA GLU A 98 30.80 -5.43 3.67
C GLU A 98 29.42 -5.97 3.24
N VAL A 99 29.37 -7.13 2.59
CA VAL A 99 28.12 -7.80 2.21
C VAL A 99 27.36 -8.28 3.45
N ALA A 100 28.04 -8.81 4.47
CA ALA A 100 27.42 -9.24 5.72
C ALA A 100 26.82 -8.06 6.51
N GLU A 101 27.53 -6.93 6.61
CA GLU A 101 27.04 -5.73 7.29
C GLU A 101 25.79 -5.14 6.59
N LYS A 102 25.82 -5.07 5.26
CA LYS A 102 24.65 -4.64 4.47
C LYS A 102 23.44 -5.55 4.70
N ARG A 103 23.64 -6.87 4.72
CA ARG A 103 22.58 -7.86 5.01
C ARG A 103 22.03 -7.70 6.43
N TRP A 104 22.89 -7.47 7.42
CA TRP A 104 22.47 -7.25 8.81
C TRP A 104 21.60 -5.99 8.94
N LYS A 105 22.00 -4.88 8.32
CA LYS A 105 21.21 -3.64 8.32
C LYS A 105 19.83 -3.85 7.70
N VAL A 106 19.75 -4.55 6.57
CA VAL A 106 18.45 -4.89 5.93
C VAL A 106 17.61 -5.80 6.81
N LEU A 107 18.21 -6.77 7.50
CA LEU A 107 17.51 -7.65 8.44
C LEU A 107 16.95 -6.87 9.63
N VAL A 108 17.75 -6.06 10.30
CA VAL A 108 17.32 -5.23 11.44
C VAL A 108 16.22 -4.25 11.04
N TRP A 109 16.32 -3.69 9.84
CA TRP A 109 15.29 -2.83 9.30
C TRP A 109 13.97 -3.57 9.09
N LYS A 110 14.03 -4.72 8.40
CA LYS A 110 12.85 -5.55 8.14
C LYS A 110 12.21 -5.99 9.46
N THR A 111 13.00 -6.46 10.43
CA THR A 111 12.47 -6.86 11.74
C THR A 111 11.84 -5.68 12.48
N ALA A 112 12.42 -4.49 12.42
CA ALA A 112 11.82 -3.30 13.02
C ALA A 112 10.47 -2.93 12.38
N VAL A 113 10.37 -2.95 11.04
CA VAL A 113 9.09 -2.73 10.33
C VAL A 113 8.04 -3.77 10.74
N TYR A 114 8.41 -5.05 10.77
CA TYR A 114 7.49 -6.11 11.21
C TYR A 114 7.06 -5.92 12.67
N LEU A 115 7.98 -5.52 13.56
CA LEU A 115 7.67 -5.29 14.97
C LEU A 115 6.71 -4.10 15.15
N ILE A 116 6.88 -3.01 14.40
CA ILE A 116 5.99 -1.85 14.46
C ILE A 116 4.59 -2.22 13.94
N THR A 117 4.50 -2.92 12.81
CA THR A 117 3.21 -3.37 12.26
C THR A 117 2.50 -4.36 13.17
N LEU A 118 3.24 -5.27 13.81
CA LEU A 118 2.69 -6.20 14.81
C LEU A 118 2.24 -5.47 16.07
N GLY A 119 3.03 -4.50 16.56
CA GLY A 119 2.67 -3.65 17.69
C GLY A 119 1.40 -2.85 17.42
N MET A 120 1.27 -2.29 16.21
CA MET A 120 0.03 -1.65 15.75
C MET A 120 -1.16 -2.62 15.81
N LEU A 121 -1.01 -3.83 15.29
CA LEU A 121 -2.07 -4.85 15.32
C LEU A 121 -2.47 -5.21 16.76
N ILE A 122 -1.51 -5.43 17.65
CA ILE A 122 -1.77 -5.72 19.06
C ILE A 122 -2.52 -4.56 19.72
N ALA A 123 -2.10 -3.32 19.48
CA ALA A 123 -2.78 -2.14 20.01
C ALA A 123 -4.24 -2.03 19.53
N LEU A 124 -4.50 -2.35 18.26
CA LEU A 124 -5.87 -2.41 17.72
C LEU A 124 -6.71 -3.50 18.40
N LEU A 125 -6.14 -4.67 18.66
CA LEU A 125 -6.82 -5.77 19.36
C LEU A 125 -7.06 -5.47 20.84
N MET A 126 -6.20 -4.68 21.48
CA MET A 126 -6.38 -4.18 22.84
C MET A 126 -7.45 -3.07 22.95
N GLY A 127 -8.06 -2.67 21.84
CA GLY A 127 -9.12 -1.67 21.82
C GLY A 127 -8.62 -0.23 21.93
N LEU A 128 -7.33 0.04 21.63
CA LEU A 128 -6.85 1.41 21.49
C LEU A 128 -7.56 2.10 20.32
N ASN A 129 -7.57 3.44 20.35
CA ASN A 129 -8.22 4.22 19.32
C ASN A 129 -7.56 3.97 17.95
N MET A 130 -8.34 3.41 17.01
CA MET A 130 -7.88 3.01 15.67
C MET A 130 -7.09 4.11 14.95
N SER A 131 -7.57 5.35 14.99
CA SER A 131 -6.95 6.48 14.28
C SER A 131 -5.58 6.83 14.87
N TRP A 132 -5.49 6.98 16.20
CA TRP A 132 -4.23 7.31 16.87
C TRP A 132 -3.20 6.20 16.72
N THR A 133 -3.61 4.94 16.83
CA THR A 133 -2.74 3.78 16.66
C THR A 133 -2.17 3.74 15.24
N ALA A 134 -2.99 3.92 14.21
CA ALA A 134 -2.54 3.92 12.82
C ALA A 134 -1.59 5.09 12.51
N ILE A 135 -1.91 6.31 12.97
CA ILE A 135 -1.07 7.49 12.75
C ILE A 135 0.28 7.33 13.47
N THR A 136 0.28 6.83 14.70
CA THR A 136 1.53 6.60 15.46
C THR A 136 2.40 5.57 14.77
N ALA A 137 1.83 4.45 14.32
CA ALA A 137 2.57 3.43 13.58
C ALA A 137 3.14 3.99 12.26
N ALA A 138 2.35 4.77 11.53
CA ALA A 138 2.80 5.45 10.30
C ALA A 138 3.93 6.44 10.57
N LEU A 139 3.85 7.22 11.66
CA LEU A 139 4.88 8.19 12.04
C LEU A 139 6.19 7.50 12.43
N VAL A 140 6.12 6.41 13.21
CA VAL A 140 7.29 5.62 13.60
C VAL A 140 7.92 4.94 12.39
N LEU A 141 7.11 4.40 11.47
CA LEU A 141 7.61 3.84 10.21
C LEU A 141 8.28 4.90 9.33
N LEU A 142 7.70 6.10 9.25
CA LEU A 142 8.29 7.20 8.49
C LEU A 142 9.62 7.67 9.09
N ALA A 143 9.68 7.78 10.42
CA ALA A 143 10.92 8.14 11.13
C ALA A 143 12.00 7.06 10.97
N LEU A 144 11.60 5.79 10.91
CA LEU A 144 12.52 4.66 10.68
C LEU A 144 13.00 4.61 9.23
N ASP A 145 12.14 4.96 8.27
CA ASP A 145 12.45 4.88 6.83
C ASP A 145 13.46 5.97 6.39
N PHE A 146 13.61 7.07 7.14
CA PHE A 146 14.34 8.29 6.72
C PHE A 146 14.02 8.72 5.28
N THR A 147 12.88 8.25 4.76
CA THR A 147 12.44 8.47 3.40
C THR A 147 11.69 9.79 3.37
N ASP A 148 11.82 10.51 2.26
CA ASP A 148 11.09 11.75 2.03
C ASP A 148 9.60 11.53 2.28
N ALA A 149 9.06 12.22 3.30
CA ALA A 149 7.67 12.11 3.70
C ALA A 149 6.73 12.37 2.54
N GLN A 150 7.15 13.21 1.59
CA GLN A 150 6.41 13.50 0.38
C GLN A 150 6.12 12.24 -0.45
N ALA A 151 7.12 11.37 -0.66
CA ALA A 151 6.96 10.15 -1.44
C ALA A 151 6.01 9.13 -0.79
N CYS A 152 5.92 9.14 0.56
CA CYS A 152 4.96 8.32 1.29
C CYS A 152 3.54 8.88 1.21
N LEU A 153 3.40 10.21 1.33
CA LEU A 153 2.11 10.90 1.27
C LEU A 153 1.49 10.85 -0.14
N GLU A 154 2.30 10.88 -1.20
CA GLU A 154 1.81 10.75 -2.59
C GLU A 154 1.11 9.39 -2.87
N LYS A 155 1.43 8.35 -2.09
CA LYS A 155 0.77 7.04 -2.21
C LYS A 155 -0.65 7.05 -1.63
N VAL A 156 -1.00 8.04 -0.81
CA VAL A 156 -2.33 8.17 -0.23
C VAL A 156 -3.32 8.61 -1.30
N SER A 157 -4.48 7.95 -1.36
CA SER A 157 -5.56 8.37 -2.25
C SER A 157 -6.41 9.46 -1.59
N TYR A 158 -6.01 10.73 -1.78
CA TYR A 158 -6.75 11.88 -1.25
C TYR A 158 -8.19 11.95 -1.76
N SER A 159 -8.44 11.59 -3.03
CA SER A 159 -9.79 11.54 -3.61
C SER A 159 -10.71 10.59 -2.82
N LEU A 160 -10.18 9.45 -2.39
CA LEU A 160 -10.94 8.47 -1.62
C LEU A 160 -11.18 8.94 -0.18
N LEU A 161 -10.22 9.62 0.44
CA LEU A 161 -10.38 10.21 1.77
C LEU A 161 -11.48 11.27 1.77
N ILE A 162 -11.44 12.19 0.81
CA ILE A 162 -12.45 13.26 0.66
C ILE A 162 -13.84 12.64 0.38
N PHE A 163 -13.90 11.59 -0.45
CA PHE A 163 -15.13 10.85 -0.70
C PHE A 163 -15.75 10.28 0.58
N PHE A 164 -14.97 9.62 1.45
CA PHE A 164 -15.49 9.11 2.72
C PHE A 164 -15.93 10.22 3.67
N CYS A 165 -15.17 11.31 3.76
CA CYS A 165 -15.58 12.48 4.54
C CYS A 165 -16.94 13.01 4.06
N GLY A 166 -17.11 13.21 2.75
CA GLY A 166 -18.38 13.65 2.16
C GLY A 166 -19.52 12.67 2.38
N MET A 167 -19.28 11.38 2.25
CA MET A 167 -20.27 10.32 2.51
C MET A 167 -20.74 10.34 3.97
N PHE A 168 -19.83 10.39 4.94
CA PHE A 168 -20.20 10.43 6.37
C PHE A 168 -20.98 11.70 6.73
N ILE A 169 -20.57 12.86 6.21
CA ILE A 169 -21.29 14.13 6.42
C ILE A 169 -22.69 14.04 5.79
N THR A 170 -22.80 13.50 4.58
CA THR A 170 -24.09 13.36 3.87
C THR A 170 -25.01 12.40 4.61
N VAL A 171 -24.49 11.27 5.10
CA VAL A 171 -25.27 10.29 5.86
C VAL A 171 -25.73 10.85 7.20
N ASP A 172 -24.86 11.55 7.93
CA ASP A 172 -25.25 12.22 9.18
C ASP A 172 -26.30 13.33 8.94
N GLY A 173 -26.11 14.13 7.88
CA GLY A 173 -27.10 15.12 7.45
C GLY A 173 -28.44 14.49 7.08
N PHE A 174 -28.42 13.39 6.32
CA PHE A 174 -29.61 12.62 5.96
C PHE A 174 -30.30 12.04 7.20
N ASN A 175 -29.55 11.54 8.17
CA ASN A 175 -30.09 11.05 9.44
C ASN A 175 -30.85 12.14 10.20
N LYS A 176 -30.33 13.37 10.19
CA LYS A 176 -30.95 14.53 10.86
C LYS A 176 -32.24 15.01 10.19
N THR A 177 -32.51 14.65 8.93
CA THR A 177 -33.77 15.02 8.24
C THR A 177 -35.00 14.32 8.81
N GLY A 178 -34.83 13.22 9.55
CA GLY A 178 -35.93 12.39 10.03
C GLY A 178 -36.56 11.49 8.96
N ILE A 179 -36.19 11.62 7.68
CA ILE A 179 -36.66 10.74 6.59
C ILE A 179 -36.33 9.26 6.88
N PRO A 180 -35.13 8.90 7.38
CA PRO A 180 -34.87 7.51 7.77
C PRO A 180 -35.81 7.00 8.86
N ASN A 181 -36.26 7.87 9.77
CA ASN A 181 -37.18 7.48 10.85
C ASN A 181 -38.55 7.16 10.28
N THR A 182 -39.09 8.03 9.43
CA THR A 182 -40.41 7.82 8.84
C THR A 182 -40.45 6.61 7.92
N LEU A 183 -39.38 6.36 7.16
CA LEU A 183 -39.24 5.14 6.37
C LEU A 183 -39.14 3.89 7.25
N TRP A 184 -38.39 3.96 8.36
CA TRP A 184 -38.28 2.86 9.30
C TRP A 184 -39.64 2.54 9.94
N GLU A 185 -40.40 3.54 10.41
CA GLU A 185 -41.73 3.34 10.99
C GLU A 185 -42.72 2.67 10.02
N LEU A 186 -42.59 2.93 8.72
CA LEU A 186 -43.41 2.30 7.69
C LEU A 186 -43.00 0.83 7.44
N VAL A 187 -41.71 0.53 7.52
CA VAL A 187 -41.14 -0.78 7.20
C VAL A 187 -41.16 -1.72 8.42
N GLU A 188 -41.00 -1.17 9.63
CA GLU A 188 -40.88 -1.89 10.90
C GLU A 188 -41.98 -2.94 11.11
N PRO A 189 -43.28 -2.67 10.85
CA PRO A 189 -44.33 -3.68 11.04
C PRO A 189 -44.13 -4.93 10.18
N TYR A 190 -43.49 -4.78 9.02
CA TYR A 190 -43.26 -5.85 8.06
C TYR A 190 -41.88 -6.49 8.19
N SER A 191 -40.93 -5.83 8.85
CA SER A 191 -39.53 -6.27 8.98
C SER A 191 -39.21 -6.85 10.37
N ARG A 192 -40.22 -7.27 11.12
CA ARG A 192 -40.04 -7.89 12.44
C ARG A 192 -39.31 -9.24 12.33
N ILE A 193 -38.47 -9.52 13.32
CA ILE A 193 -37.58 -10.70 13.35
C ILE A 193 -38.33 -11.97 13.81
N ASP A 194 -39.60 -11.84 14.18
CA ASP A 194 -40.50 -12.93 14.58
C ASP A 194 -40.87 -13.87 13.42
N SER A 195 -40.76 -13.39 12.16
CA SER A 195 -41.07 -14.17 10.97
C SER A 195 -39.90 -14.21 9.99
N ALA A 196 -39.72 -15.35 9.31
CA ALA A 196 -38.75 -15.50 8.23
C ALA A 196 -38.95 -14.45 7.11
N LYS A 197 -40.20 -14.05 6.85
CA LYS A 197 -40.52 -13.00 5.88
C LYS A 197 -40.01 -11.63 6.30
N GLY A 198 -40.11 -11.30 7.59
CA GLY A 198 -39.64 -10.02 8.11
C GLY A 198 -38.13 -9.93 8.17
N VAL A 199 -37.45 -11.03 8.52
CA VAL A 199 -35.99 -11.14 8.41
C VAL A 199 -35.52 -10.97 6.96
N ALA A 200 -36.20 -11.58 6.00
CA ALA A 200 -35.87 -11.42 4.58
C ALA A 200 -36.06 -9.98 4.11
N LEU A 201 -37.15 -9.32 4.50
CA LEU A 201 -37.39 -7.91 4.17
C LEU A 201 -36.32 -7.00 4.79
N LEU A 202 -36.00 -7.21 6.07
CA LEU A 202 -34.94 -6.49 6.77
C LEU A 202 -33.60 -6.65 6.03
N ALA A 203 -33.26 -7.86 5.60
CA ALA A 203 -32.05 -8.12 4.84
C ALA A 203 -32.03 -7.37 3.51
N VAL A 204 -33.14 -7.31 2.78
CA VAL A 204 -33.25 -6.53 1.53
C VAL A 204 -33.04 -5.04 1.78
N VAL A 205 -33.63 -4.50 2.85
CA VAL A 205 -33.47 -3.08 3.21
C VAL A 205 -32.00 -2.78 3.53
N ILE A 206 -31.35 -3.64 4.33
CA ILE A 206 -29.92 -3.50 4.65
C ILE A 206 -29.06 -3.61 3.39
N LEU A 207 -29.33 -4.58 2.51
CA LEU A 207 -28.60 -4.76 1.24
C LEU A 207 -28.64 -3.49 0.38
N ILE A 208 -29.84 -2.90 0.21
CA ILE A 208 -30.02 -1.69 -0.58
C ILE A 208 -29.29 -0.52 0.08
N LEU A 209 -29.53 -0.30 1.38
CA LEU A 209 -28.97 0.85 2.09
C LEU A 209 -27.44 0.78 2.16
N SER A 210 -26.88 -0.40 2.38
CA SER A 210 -25.43 -0.63 2.41
C SER A 210 -24.75 -0.38 1.07
N ASN A 211 -25.47 -0.55 -0.05
CA ASN A 211 -24.93 -0.22 -1.37
C ASN A 211 -25.04 1.26 -1.73
N VAL A 212 -25.95 2.00 -1.09
CA VAL A 212 -26.12 3.45 -1.30
C VAL A 212 -25.23 4.24 -0.35
N ALA A 213 -25.21 3.88 0.93
CA ALA A 213 -24.56 4.60 2.01
C ALA A 213 -23.26 3.95 2.51
N SER A 214 -22.83 2.81 1.95
CA SER A 214 -21.74 1.96 2.46
C SER A 214 -22.10 1.23 3.76
N ASN A 215 -21.27 0.25 4.12
CA ASN A 215 -21.50 -0.66 5.25
C ASN A 215 -21.53 0.08 6.59
N VAL A 216 -20.48 0.85 6.90
CA VAL A 216 -20.35 1.53 8.20
C VAL A 216 -21.48 2.53 8.45
N PRO A 217 -21.79 3.45 7.52
CA PRO A 217 -22.87 4.40 7.74
C PRO A 217 -24.25 3.71 7.84
N THR A 218 -24.48 2.64 7.08
CA THR A 218 -25.73 1.85 7.17
C THR A 218 -25.94 1.25 8.55
N VAL A 219 -24.89 0.68 9.16
CA VAL A 219 -24.98 0.13 10.52
C VAL A 219 -25.26 1.24 11.54
N LEU A 220 -24.67 2.42 11.37
CA LEU A 220 -24.92 3.57 12.26
C LEU A 220 -26.36 4.10 12.11
N LEU A 221 -26.92 4.09 10.90
CA LEU A 221 -28.29 4.50 10.62
C LEU A 221 -29.34 3.51 11.17
N LEU A 222 -29.15 2.21 10.91
CA LEU A 222 -30.16 1.18 11.22
C LEU A 222 -29.96 0.51 12.57
N GLY A 223 -28.73 0.43 13.08
CA GLY A 223 -28.38 -0.42 14.21
C GLY A 223 -29.23 -0.20 15.45
N THR A 224 -29.37 1.06 15.88
CA THR A 224 -30.15 1.40 17.06
C THR A 224 -31.64 1.05 16.91
N ARG A 225 -32.20 1.20 15.70
CA ARG A 225 -33.62 0.95 15.41
C ARG A 225 -33.94 -0.52 15.28
N VAL A 226 -33.13 -1.23 14.52
CA VAL A 226 -33.23 -2.68 14.33
C VAL A 226 -33.07 -3.39 15.68
N ALA A 227 -32.10 -2.97 16.50
CA ALA A 227 -31.90 -3.51 17.84
C ALA A 227 -33.08 -3.19 18.78
N ALA A 228 -33.55 -1.94 18.82
CA ALA A 228 -34.67 -1.54 19.68
C ALA A 228 -35.98 -2.29 19.33
N SER A 229 -36.28 -2.40 18.03
CA SER A 229 -37.46 -3.14 17.55
C SER A 229 -37.37 -4.61 17.94
N ALA A 230 -36.19 -5.23 17.81
CA ALA A 230 -35.99 -6.62 18.18
C ALA A 230 -35.99 -6.86 19.70
N ALA A 231 -35.45 -5.93 20.49
CA ALA A 231 -35.46 -5.98 21.95
C ALA A 231 -36.88 -5.96 22.53
N SER A 232 -37.84 -5.34 21.83
CA SER A 232 -39.26 -5.40 22.21
C SER A 232 -39.87 -6.81 22.18
N ILE A 233 -39.25 -7.73 21.44
CA ILE A 233 -39.68 -9.12 21.32
C ILE A 233 -38.99 -9.97 22.39
N SER A 234 -37.66 -9.93 22.47
CA SER A 234 -36.83 -10.68 23.42
C SER A 234 -35.37 -10.23 23.36
N HIS A 235 -34.62 -10.37 24.46
CA HIS A 235 -33.16 -10.19 24.46
C HIS A 235 -32.42 -11.09 23.46
N GLY A 236 -32.94 -12.30 23.19
CA GLY A 236 -32.38 -13.18 22.17
C GLY A 236 -32.55 -12.61 20.75
N SER A 237 -33.67 -11.95 20.50
CA SER A 237 -33.99 -11.32 19.20
C SER A 237 -33.10 -10.10 18.93
N GLU A 238 -32.78 -9.32 19.95
CA GLU A 238 -31.83 -8.19 19.82
C GLU A 238 -30.47 -8.66 19.32
N ARG A 239 -29.93 -9.75 19.90
CA ARG A 239 -28.67 -10.34 19.44
C ARG A 239 -28.75 -10.82 18.00
N LYS A 240 -29.85 -11.48 17.62
CA LYS A 240 -30.09 -11.89 16.23
C LYS A 240 -30.15 -10.70 15.27
N ALA A 241 -30.77 -9.60 15.69
CA ALA A 241 -30.86 -8.37 14.92
C ALA A 241 -29.48 -7.79 14.61
N TRP A 242 -28.60 -7.72 15.61
CA TRP A 242 -27.21 -7.30 15.43
C TRP A 242 -26.42 -8.26 14.52
N LEU A 243 -26.62 -9.57 14.66
CA LEU A 243 -25.97 -10.56 13.80
C LEU A 243 -26.43 -10.46 12.34
N ILE A 244 -27.75 -10.33 12.10
CA ILE A 244 -28.32 -10.11 10.77
C ILE A 244 -27.75 -8.82 10.19
N LEU A 245 -27.78 -7.72 10.94
CA LEU A 245 -27.28 -6.43 10.49
C LEU A 245 -25.78 -6.49 10.14
N ALA A 246 -24.96 -7.06 11.02
CA ALA A 246 -23.53 -7.22 10.79
C ALA A 246 -23.23 -8.09 9.57
N TRP A 247 -23.91 -9.23 9.45
CA TRP A 247 -23.72 -10.16 8.33
C TRP A 247 -24.15 -9.53 7.01
N VAL A 248 -25.39 -9.07 6.93
CA VAL A 248 -25.99 -8.59 5.68
C VAL A 248 -25.29 -7.32 5.22
N SER A 249 -24.98 -6.36 6.10
CA SER A 249 -24.25 -5.14 5.71
C SER A 249 -22.85 -5.47 5.20
N THR A 250 -22.14 -6.41 5.84
CA THR A 250 -20.80 -6.81 5.37
C THR A 250 -20.85 -7.46 3.99
N VAL A 251 -21.79 -8.40 3.78
CA VAL A 251 -21.93 -9.12 2.51
C VAL A 251 -22.46 -8.21 1.40
N ALA A 252 -23.32 -7.25 1.73
CA ALA A 252 -23.86 -6.26 0.78
C ALA A 252 -22.77 -5.48 0.06
N GLY A 253 -21.62 -5.26 0.71
CA GLY A 253 -20.48 -4.58 0.12
C GLY A 253 -19.91 -5.28 -1.12
N ASN A 254 -20.17 -6.58 -1.31
CA ASN A 254 -19.76 -7.32 -2.50
C ASN A 254 -20.72 -7.15 -3.69
N LEU A 255 -21.91 -6.58 -3.47
CA LEU A 255 -22.93 -6.48 -4.50
C LEU A 255 -22.52 -5.52 -5.61
N THR A 256 -22.06 -4.33 -5.23
CA THR A 256 -21.65 -3.28 -6.17
C THR A 256 -20.25 -2.77 -5.85
N LEU A 257 -19.63 -2.16 -6.87
CA LEU A 257 -18.31 -1.54 -6.70
C LEU A 257 -18.32 -0.40 -5.67
N LEU A 258 -19.44 0.31 -5.52
CA LEU A 258 -19.60 1.42 -4.58
C LEU A 258 -19.99 0.94 -3.17
N GLY A 259 -20.47 -0.29 -3.03
CA GLY A 259 -21.02 -0.82 -1.78
C GLY A 259 -19.99 -1.02 -0.67
N SER A 260 -18.69 -1.07 -1.00
CA SER A 260 -17.64 -1.22 0.00
C SER A 260 -16.46 -0.30 -0.25
N ALA A 261 -15.91 0.21 0.85
CA ALA A 261 -14.67 0.97 0.84
C ALA A 261 -13.51 0.16 0.23
N ALA A 262 -13.45 -1.14 0.52
CA ALA A 262 -12.39 -2.01 -0.01
C ALA A 262 -12.43 -2.08 -1.55
N ASN A 263 -13.63 -2.16 -2.14
CA ASN A 263 -13.79 -2.21 -3.59
C ASN A 263 -13.30 -0.93 -4.25
N LEU A 264 -13.58 0.23 -3.65
CA LEU A 264 -13.10 1.53 -4.13
C LEU A 264 -11.59 1.68 -3.99
N ILE A 265 -11.00 1.18 -2.89
CA ILE A 265 -9.54 1.13 -2.72
C ILE A 265 -8.93 0.31 -3.85
N VAL A 266 -9.40 -0.92 -4.04
CA VAL A 266 -8.86 -1.82 -5.08
C VAL A 266 -9.05 -1.22 -6.48
N CYS A 267 -10.21 -0.64 -6.78
CA CYS A 267 -10.47 0.01 -8.06
C CYS A 267 -9.52 1.19 -8.31
N GLU A 268 -9.29 2.04 -7.31
CA GLU A 268 -8.38 3.17 -7.42
C GLU A 268 -6.92 2.73 -7.55
N GLN A 269 -6.51 1.68 -6.83
CA GLN A 269 -5.18 1.10 -6.96
C GLN A 269 -4.98 0.45 -8.35
N ALA A 270 -5.97 -0.31 -8.84
CA ALA A 270 -5.94 -0.91 -10.17
C ALA A 270 -5.88 0.13 -11.28
N ARG A 271 -6.53 1.28 -11.10
CA ARG A 271 -6.46 2.42 -12.02
C ARG A 271 -5.09 3.12 -12.01
N ARG A 272 -4.43 3.21 -10.87
CA ARG A 272 -3.10 3.84 -10.71
C ARG A 272 -1.93 2.93 -11.08
N ALA A 273 -2.15 1.63 -11.27
CA ALA A 273 -1.11 0.66 -11.58
C ALA A 273 -0.42 0.98 -12.93
N GLN A 274 0.91 1.07 -12.91
CA GLN A 274 1.71 1.53 -14.05
C GLN A 274 1.87 0.49 -15.17
N PHE A 275 1.88 -0.81 -14.83
CA PHE A 275 2.18 -1.90 -15.77
C PHE A 275 0.94 -2.70 -16.23
N PHE A 276 -0.11 -2.74 -15.40
CA PHE A 276 -1.35 -3.49 -15.67
C PHE A 276 -2.58 -2.71 -15.20
N GLY A 277 -2.69 -1.44 -15.63
CA GLY A 277 -3.85 -0.61 -15.32
C GLY A 277 -5.14 -1.27 -15.84
N TYR A 278 -6.04 -1.64 -14.93
CA TYR A 278 -7.33 -2.23 -15.29
C TYR A 278 -8.47 -1.35 -14.75
N ASN A 279 -9.30 -0.86 -15.67
CA ASN A 279 -10.52 -0.15 -15.29
C ASN A 279 -11.59 -1.16 -14.91
N LEU A 280 -11.75 -1.43 -13.61
CA LEU A 280 -12.90 -2.17 -13.11
C LEU A 280 -14.17 -1.38 -13.43
N THR A 281 -14.94 -1.88 -14.39
CA THR A 281 -16.25 -1.33 -14.71
C THR A 281 -17.28 -1.82 -13.69
N PHE A 282 -18.24 -0.94 -13.37
CA PHE A 282 -19.36 -1.27 -12.47
C PHE A 282 -20.08 -2.55 -12.89
N TRP A 283 -20.34 -2.73 -14.19
CA TRP A 283 -21.03 -3.89 -14.74
C TRP A 283 -20.23 -5.19 -14.62
N SER A 284 -18.91 -5.14 -14.82
CA SER A 284 -18.03 -6.30 -14.64
C SER A 284 -18.09 -6.80 -13.19
N HIS A 285 -18.00 -5.87 -12.24
CA HIS A 285 -18.11 -6.21 -10.82
C HIS A 285 -19.50 -6.74 -10.46
N LEU A 286 -20.57 -6.09 -10.93
CA LEU A 286 -21.96 -6.46 -10.63
C LEU A 286 -22.30 -7.88 -11.10
N ARG A 287 -21.77 -8.32 -12.24
CA ARG A 287 -21.98 -9.67 -12.78
C ARG A 287 -21.52 -10.77 -11.81
N PHE A 288 -20.46 -10.54 -11.06
CA PHE A 288 -19.95 -11.45 -10.03
C PHE A 288 -20.51 -11.13 -8.64
N GLY A 289 -20.74 -9.86 -8.35
CA GLY A 289 -21.22 -9.36 -7.07
C GLY A 289 -22.64 -9.78 -6.74
N VAL A 290 -23.57 -9.72 -7.70
CA VAL A 290 -24.98 -10.12 -7.52
C VAL A 290 -25.12 -11.59 -7.10
N PRO A 291 -24.63 -12.58 -7.87
CA PRO A 291 -24.82 -13.98 -7.50
C PRO A 291 -24.12 -14.34 -6.19
N SER A 292 -22.90 -13.83 -5.97
CA SER A 292 -22.16 -14.10 -4.73
C SER A 292 -22.84 -13.53 -3.49
N THR A 293 -23.30 -12.27 -3.56
CA THR A 293 -24.01 -11.61 -2.46
C THR A 293 -25.29 -12.37 -2.12
N ILE A 294 -26.12 -12.70 -3.11
CA ILE A 294 -27.39 -13.41 -2.87
C ILE A 294 -27.15 -14.76 -2.18
N ILE A 295 -26.20 -15.55 -2.67
CA ILE A 295 -25.90 -16.87 -2.12
C ILE A 295 -25.40 -16.76 -0.67
N VAL A 296 -24.42 -15.88 -0.42
CA VAL A 296 -23.81 -15.74 0.92
C VAL A 296 -24.78 -15.11 1.91
N THR A 297 -25.62 -14.16 1.48
CA THR A 297 -26.69 -13.62 2.31
C THR A 297 -27.71 -14.70 2.67
N ALA A 298 -28.16 -15.51 1.70
CA ALA A 298 -29.12 -16.58 1.96
C ALA A 298 -28.58 -17.61 2.97
N ILE A 299 -27.33 -18.07 2.78
CA ILE A 299 -26.67 -19.02 3.70
C ILE A 299 -26.55 -18.41 5.10
N GLY A 300 -26.07 -17.18 5.22
CA GLY A 300 -25.89 -16.55 6.53
C GLY A 300 -27.20 -16.28 7.25
N LEU A 301 -28.26 -15.88 6.54
CA LEU A 301 -29.59 -15.73 7.16
C LEU A 301 -30.10 -17.06 7.70
N LEU A 302 -29.92 -18.17 6.97
CA LEU A 302 -30.31 -19.50 7.48
C LEU A 302 -29.53 -19.85 8.75
N ILE A 303 -28.23 -19.59 8.79
CA ILE A 303 -27.40 -19.84 9.97
C ILE A 303 -27.87 -19.00 11.15
N VAL A 304 -28.05 -17.69 10.97
CA VAL A 304 -28.43 -16.78 12.06
C VAL A 304 -29.85 -17.03 12.57
N ILE A 305 -30.77 -17.45 11.70
CA ILE A 305 -32.13 -17.85 12.12
C ILE A 305 -32.08 -19.14 12.95
N SER A 306 -31.21 -20.09 12.58
CA SER A 306 -31.05 -21.38 13.25
C SER A 306 -30.31 -21.32 14.60
N TYR A 307 -29.58 -20.24 14.85
CA TYR A 307 -28.88 -19.94 16.11
C TYR A 307 -29.86 -19.48 17.19
#